data_AF-A0A936QRD5-F1
#
_entry.id   AF-A0A936QRD5-F1
#
_cell.length_a   1.000
_cell.length_b   1.000
_cell.length_c   1.000
_cell.angle_alpha   90.00
_cell.angle_beta   90.00
_cell.angle_gamma   90.00
#
_symmetry.space_group_name_H-M   'P 1'
#
loop_
_entity.id
_entity.type
_entity.pdbx_description
1 polymer ?
#
loop_
_entity_poly.entity_id
_entity_poly.type
_entity_poly.pdbx_seq_one_letter_code
_entity_poly.pdbx_strand_id
1 'polypeptide(L)'
;MLKKSLIFLVSLAALFFLFNNVLMPLYVKHADTVKVPKVTGMNYIEAKKIIEEAGLEVKQGDVKYDETIPIGMILDQNPPSEETVKYGRRIYVTISGGEQLVEVPNLRGKTLRDAKFSLEQRGLKLGETVRKSTNEFPLDVVISQIIQPGSKLKKNSNLDLILSDGPFAGDLKIPELTGKTLEDAKKIISDSKLKLGKITYQTNNEIPAGQIIDQYPKFDKSANENTAVDLFVSRKKVIVKKETEESETGESKIDKQQNTDSETNKSADTPKDKTKEKAKEEPTNTPGDKKIEKKIPNPSDKKEEIQKIKPDVKKDDGNKNDKK
;
A
#
# COMPACT_ATOMS: atom_id res chain seq x y z
N MET A 1 -76.86 60.45 6.44
CA MET A 1 -75.69 59.71 5.92
C MET A 1 -76.04 58.29 5.42
N LEU A 2 -76.89 57.53 6.12
CA LEU A 2 -77.19 56.10 5.85
C LEU A 2 -77.28 55.67 4.38
N LYS A 3 -78.00 56.38 3.50
CA LYS A 3 -78.17 55.98 2.08
C LYS A 3 -76.84 55.77 1.34
N LYS A 4 -75.80 56.58 1.61
CA LYS A 4 -74.47 56.39 1.00
C LYS A 4 -73.78 55.12 1.53
N SER A 5 -73.93 54.84 2.82
CA SER A 5 -73.40 53.61 3.45
C SER A 5 -74.09 52.35 2.92
N LEU A 6 -75.39 52.40 2.66
CA LEU A 6 -76.14 51.27 2.10
C LEU A 6 -75.72 50.97 0.65
N ILE A 7 -75.56 52.00 -0.18
CA ILE A 7 -75.06 51.85 -1.56
C ILE A 7 -73.64 51.28 -1.56
N PHE A 8 -72.77 51.75 -0.66
CA PHE A 8 -71.41 51.22 -0.51
C PHE A 8 -71.40 49.75 -0.08
N LEU A 9 -72.29 49.36 0.85
CA LEU A 9 -72.40 47.97 1.34
C LEU A 9 -72.96 47.04 0.25
N VAL A 10 -73.94 47.47 -0.53
CA VAL A 10 -74.45 46.72 -1.70
C VAL A 10 -73.37 46.61 -2.79
N SER A 11 -72.62 47.68 -3.06
CA SER A 11 -71.49 47.66 -4.01
C SER A 11 -70.37 46.71 -3.55
N LEU A 12 -70.05 46.70 -2.26
CA LEU A 12 -69.04 45.79 -1.68
C LEU A 12 -69.52 44.33 -1.72
N ALA A 13 -70.80 44.08 -1.44
CA ALA A 13 -71.40 42.74 -1.56
C ALA A 13 -71.41 42.25 -3.02
N ALA A 14 -71.76 43.12 -3.98
CA ALA A 14 -71.70 42.81 -5.41
C ALA A 14 -70.26 42.54 -5.89
N LEU A 15 -69.28 43.33 -5.42
CA LEU A 15 -67.87 43.12 -5.71
C LEU A 15 -67.35 41.81 -5.10
N PHE A 16 -67.75 41.48 -3.87
CA PHE A 16 -67.43 40.20 -3.22
C PHE A 16 -68.06 39.02 -3.98
N PHE A 17 -69.30 39.15 -4.46
CA PHE A 17 -69.95 38.11 -5.25
C PHE A 17 -69.30 37.93 -6.63
N LEU A 18 -68.94 39.03 -7.31
CA LEU A 18 -68.19 39.00 -8.56
C LEU A 18 -66.79 38.38 -8.36
N PHE A 19 -66.10 38.75 -7.29
CA PHE A 19 -64.81 38.19 -6.93
C PHE A 19 -64.91 36.68 -6.66
N ASN A 20 -65.81 36.27 -5.77
CA ASN A 20 -65.93 34.87 -5.34
C ASN A 20 -66.53 33.93 -6.41
N ASN A 21 -67.41 34.45 -7.28
CA ASN A 21 -68.20 33.63 -8.22
C ASN A 21 -67.79 33.81 -9.69
N VAL A 22 -66.90 34.75 -10.01
CA VAL A 22 -66.34 34.93 -11.37
C VAL A 22 -64.81 35.00 -11.35
N LEU A 23 -64.22 35.88 -10.52
CA LEU A 23 -62.76 36.07 -10.55
C LEU A 23 -62.00 34.89 -9.92
N MET A 24 -62.48 34.37 -8.79
CA MET A 24 -61.91 33.21 -8.10
C MET A 24 -61.96 31.92 -8.94
N PRO A 25 -63.08 31.49 -9.54
CA PRO A 25 -63.08 30.29 -10.40
C PRO A 25 -62.28 30.48 -11.71
N LEU A 26 -62.05 31.72 -12.17
CA LEU A 26 -61.22 31.99 -13.34
C LEU A 26 -59.71 32.06 -13.01
N TYR A 27 -59.36 32.44 -11.78
CA TYR A 27 -57.98 32.41 -11.25
C TYR A 27 -57.59 31.01 -10.76
N VAL A 28 -58.47 30.38 -9.98
CA VAL A 28 -58.41 28.96 -9.61
C VAL A 28 -58.96 28.13 -10.79
N LYS A 29 -58.30 28.27 -11.94
CA LYS A 29 -58.44 27.33 -13.06
C LYS A 29 -58.38 25.91 -12.50
N HIS A 30 -59.19 25.03 -13.07
CA HIS A 30 -59.23 23.62 -12.68
C HIS A 30 -57.81 23.10 -12.49
N ALA A 31 -57.57 22.44 -11.35
CA ALA A 31 -56.26 21.91 -11.04
C ALA A 31 -56.01 20.71 -11.96
N ASP A 32 -55.63 20.97 -13.21
CA ASP A 32 -55.51 20.00 -14.29
C ASP A 32 -54.68 18.81 -13.80
N THR A 33 -55.34 17.69 -13.56
CA THR A 33 -54.70 16.52 -12.99
C THR A 33 -54.23 15.59 -14.10
N VAL A 34 -52.94 15.29 -14.12
CA VAL A 34 -52.33 14.35 -15.05
C VAL A 34 -51.97 13.07 -14.31
N LYS A 35 -52.11 11.93 -14.99
CA LYS A 35 -51.57 10.67 -14.49
C LYS A 35 -50.05 10.66 -14.60
N VAL A 36 -49.37 10.22 -13.55
CA VAL A 36 -47.92 10.02 -13.58
C VAL A 36 -47.60 8.82 -14.49
N PRO A 37 -46.82 8.99 -15.57
CA PRO A 37 -46.46 7.90 -16.46
C PRO A 37 -45.54 6.89 -15.76
N LYS A 38 -45.60 5.62 -16.17
CA LYS A 38 -44.65 4.60 -15.73
C LYS A 38 -43.31 4.78 -16.45
N VAL A 39 -42.26 5.12 -15.70
CA VAL A 39 -40.89 5.28 -16.19
C VAL A 39 -39.88 4.35 -15.50
N THR A 40 -40.26 3.64 -14.44
CA THR A 40 -39.45 2.55 -13.86
C THR A 40 -39.02 1.56 -14.94
N GLY A 41 -37.72 1.29 -15.04
CA GLY A 41 -37.14 0.41 -16.06
C GLY A 41 -36.91 1.06 -17.44
N MET A 42 -37.11 2.37 -17.60
CA MET A 42 -36.72 3.12 -18.80
C MET A 42 -35.38 3.85 -18.60
N ASN A 43 -34.76 4.29 -19.70
CA ASN A 43 -33.61 5.18 -19.64
C ASN A 43 -34.06 6.58 -19.17
N TYR A 44 -33.24 7.25 -18.35
CA TYR A 44 -33.53 8.59 -17.84
C TYR A 44 -33.86 9.63 -18.94
N ILE A 45 -33.23 9.55 -20.12
CA ILE A 45 -33.47 10.49 -21.22
C ILE A 45 -34.87 10.30 -21.83
N GLU A 46 -35.28 9.05 -22.03
CA GLU A 46 -36.60 8.67 -22.56
C GLU A 46 -37.70 8.99 -21.54
N ALA A 47 -37.47 8.59 -20.29
CA ALA A 47 -38.36 8.88 -19.17
C ALA A 47 -38.57 10.38 -18.93
N LYS A 48 -37.49 11.18 -19.00
CA LYS A 48 -37.56 12.64 -18.92
C LYS A 48 -38.51 13.18 -19.98
N LYS A 49 -38.34 12.76 -21.24
CA LYS A 49 -39.19 13.18 -22.36
C LYS A 49 -40.66 12.83 -22.08
N ILE A 50 -40.96 11.60 -21.66
CA ILE A 50 -42.33 11.14 -21.38
C ILE A 50 -42.98 11.93 -20.22
N ILE A 51 -42.21 12.27 -19.17
CA ILE A 51 -42.67 13.08 -18.03
C ILE A 51 -42.94 14.54 -18.46
N GLU A 52 -42.05 15.13 -19.27
CA GLU A 52 -42.20 16.51 -19.77
C GLU A 52 -43.33 16.63 -20.82
N GLU A 53 -43.53 15.62 -21.68
CA GLU A 53 -44.68 15.51 -22.58
C GLU A 53 -46.01 15.35 -21.83
N ALA A 54 -45.99 14.74 -20.63
CA ALA A 54 -47.12 14.71 -19.71
C ALA A 54 -47.32 16.04 -18.92
N GLY A 55 -46.50 17.07 -19.15
CA GLY A 55 -46.62 18.35 -18.44
C GLY A 55 -46.22 18.30 -16.97
N LEU A 56 -45.31 17.39 -16.61
CA LEU A 56 -44.78 17.18 -15.27
C LEU A 56 -43.29 17.58 -15.22
N GLU A 57 -42.79 17.99 -14.07
CA GLU A 57 -41.36 18.30 -13.90
C GLU A 57 -40.58 17.03 -13.51
N VAL A 58 -39.61 16.57 -14.29
CA VAL A 58 -38.65 15.57 -13.77
C VAL A 58 -37.64 16.22 -12.83
N LYS A 59 -37.28 15.51 -11.74
CA LYS A 59 -36.13 15.79 -10.89
C LYS A 59 -35.36 14.49 -10.64
N GLN A 60 -34.07 14.50 -10.92
CA GLN A 60 -33.18 13.44 -10.45
C GLN A 60 -33.11 13.51 -8.92
N GLY A 61 -33.43 12.38 -8.27
CA GLY A 61 -33.25 12.18 -6.84
C GLY A 61 -31.93 11.45 -6.58
N ASP A 62 -31.98 10.44 -5.72
CA ASP A 62 -30.80 9.64 -5.37
C ASP A 62 -30.26 8.82 -6.55
N VAL A 63 -28.96 8.52 -6.50
CA VAL A 63 -28.33 7.50 -7.33
C VAL A 63 -28.05 6.29 -6.43
N LYS A 64 -28.64 5.13 -6.76
CA LYS A 64 -28.37 3.86 -6.08
C LYS A 64 -27.51 3.00 -6.99
N TYR A 65 -26.53 2.30 -6.42
CA TYR A 65 -25.67 1.38 -7.16
C TYR A 65 -26.28 -0.02 -7.11
N ASP A 66 -26.39 -0.66 -8.28
CA ASP A 66 -26.91 -2.01 -8.46
C ASP A 66 -26.10 -2.68 -9.56
N GLU A 67 -25.62 -3.90 -9.30
CA GLU A 67 -24.77 -4.64 -10.25
C GLU A 67 -25.59 -5.30 -11.37
N THR A 68 -26.90 -5.41 -11.20
CA THR A 68 -27.82 -6.07 -12.13
C THR A 68 -28.50 -5.11 -13.12
N ILE A 69 -28.53 -3.81 -12.80
CA ILE A 69 -29.27 -2.79 -13.57
C ILE A 69 -28.30 -1.74 -14.11
N PRO A 70 -28.17 -1.57 -15.44
CA PRO A 70 -27.15 -0.71 -16.03
C PRO A 70 -27.36 0.77 -15.70
N ILE A 71 -26.25 1.53 -15.78
CA ILE A 71 -26.21 2.96 -15.46
C ILE A 71 -27.21 3.78 -16.30
N GLY A 72 -27.91 4.73 -15.66
CA GLY A 72 -28.86 5.63 -16.33
C GLY A 72 -30.29 5.10 -16.44
N MET A 73 -30.56 3.87 -16.01
CA MET A 73 -31.93 3.32 -15.89
C MET A 73 -32.62 3.86 -14.64
N ILE A 74 -33.94 4.09 -14.70
CA ILE A 74 -34.73 4.46 -13.52
C ILE A 74 -35.09 3.22 -12.71
N LEU A 75 -34.68 3.22 -11.44
CA LEU A 75 -34.96 2.18 -10.46
C LEU A 75 -36.32 2.36 -9.80
N ASP A 76 -36.67 3.60 -9.49
CA ASP A 76 -37.82 3.96 -8.65
C ASP A 76 -38.31 5.39 -8.99
N GLN A 77 -39.60 5.65 -8.81
CA GLN A 77 -40.24 6.94 -9.09
C GLN A 77 -41.21 7.35 -7.98
N ASN A 78 -41.19 8.63 -7.60
CA ASN A 78 -42.08 9.20 -6.59
C ASN A 78 -42.66 10.54 -7.08
N PRO A 79 -43.98 10.67 -7.27
CA PRO A 79 -45.02 9.66 -7.02
C PRO A 79 -44.99 8.43 -7.95
N PRO A 80 -45.59 7.30 -7.53
CA PRO A 80 -45.69 6.08 -8.34
C PRO A 80 -46.49 6.28 -9.64
N SER A 81 -46.32 5.36 -10.58
CA SER A 81 -47.05 5.33 -11.85
C SER A 81 -48.57 5.18 -11.65
N GLU A 82 -49.35 5.74 -12.56
CA GLU A 82 -50.82 5.81 -12.55
C GLU A 82 -51.45 6.68 -11.43
N GLU A 83 -50.65 7.23 -10.50
CA GLU A 83 -51.14 8.23 -9.55
C GLU A 83 -51.58 9.51 -10.26
N THR A 84 -52.66 10.14 -9.78
CA THR A 84 -53.25 11.34 -10.38
C THR A 84 -52.76 12.58 -9.63
N VAL A 85 -51.89 13.37 -10.27
CA VAL A 85 -51.20 14.52 -9.65
C VAL A 85 -51.54 15.83 -10.37
N LYS A 86 -51.34 16.98 -9.72
CA LYS A 86 -51.53 18.29 -10.37
C LYS A 86 -50.48 18.53 -11.48
N TYR A 87 -50.85 19.23 -12.53
CA TYR A 87 -49.95 19.72 -13.59
C TYR A 87 -48.71 20.42 -13.01
N GLY A 88 -47.54 20.25 -13.63
CA GLY A 88 -46.28 20.78 -13.14
C GLY A 88 -45.75 20.15 -11.84
N ARG A 89 -46.36 19.06 -11.34
CA ARG A 89 -45.84 18.33 -10.18
C ARG A 89 -44.45 17.76 -10.49
N ARG A 90 -43.54 17.90 -9.53
CA ARG A 90 -42.21 17.27 -9.55
C ARG A 90 -42.30 15.77 -9.29
N ILE A 91 -41.79 14.99 -10.24
CA ILE A 91 -41.57 13.55 -10.15
C ILE A 91 -40.10 13.34 -9.85
N TYR A 92 -39.80 12.77 -8.68
CA TYR A 92 -38.45 12.39 -8.28
C TYR A 92 -38.15 11.01 -8.82
N VAL A 93 -37.05 10.86 -9.57
CA VAL A 93 -36.62 9.59 -10.13
C VAL A 93 -35.28 9.15 -9.53
N THR A 94 -35.24 7.93 -9.01
CA THR A 94 -34.00 7.29 -8.53
C THR A 94 -33.33 6.60 -9.71
N ILE A 95 -32.06 6.90 -9.96
CA ILE A 95 -31.33 6.40 -11.13
C ILE A 95 -30.31 5.33 -10.69
N SER A 96 -30.14 4.28 -11.49
CA SER A 96 -29.03 3.33 -11.31
C SER A 96 -27.69 3.99 -11.64
N GLY A 97 -26.74 3.91 -10.71
CA GLY A 97 -25.34 4.18 -10.94
C GLY A 97 -24.59 3.02 -11.62
N GLY A 98 -25.25 1.88 -11.83
CA GLY A 98 -24.61 0.61 -12.20
C GLY A 98 -23.72 0.07 -11.08
N GLU A 99 -22.69 -0.70 -11.45
CA GLU A 99 -21.70 -1.21 -10.51
C GLU A 99 -20.98 -0.07 -9.77
N GLN A 100 -20.76 -0.23 -8.46
CA GLN A 100 -20.00 0.74 -7.69
C GLN A 100 -18.51 0.64 -8.00
N LEU A 101 -18.04 1.46 -8.94
CA LEU A 101 -16.63 1.59 -9.31
C LEU A 101 -15.86 2.49 -8.31
N VAL A 102 -14.62 2.11 -8.02
CA VAL A 102 -13.68 2.80 -7.15
C VAL A 102 -12.32 2.94 -7.84
N GLU A 103 -11.57 3.98 -7.51
CA GLU A 103 -10.26 4.27 -8.12
C GLU A 103 -9.13 3.52 -7.42
N VAL A 104 -8.28 2.88 -8.23
CA VAL A 104 -7.10 2.15 -7.78
C VAL A 104 -6.06 3.13 -7.21
N PRO A 105 -5.64 2.97 -5.94
CA PRO A 105 -4.60 3.82 -5.34
C PRO A 105 -3.22 3.55 -5.95
N ASN A 106 -2.30 4.49 -5.82
CA ASN A 106 -0.87 4.24 -6.05
C ASN A 106 -0.25 3.59 -4.81
N LEU A 107 0.35 2.42 -5.01
CA LEU A 107 0.93 1.57 -3.97
C LEU A 107 2.44 1.34 -4.14
N ARG A 108 3.05 1.71 -5.29
CA ARG A 108 4.51 1.53 -5.50
C ARG A 108 5.29 2.27 -4.41
N GLY A 109 6.29 1.59 -3.84
CA GLY A 109 7.11 2.11 -2.75
C GLY A 109 6.46 2.10 -1.36
N LYS A 110 5.19 1.69 -1.22
CA LYS A 110 4.57 1.47 0.10
C LYS A 110 4.96 0.11 0.70
N THR A 111 4.94 0.00 2.02
CA THR A 111 5.00 -1.33 2.67
C THR A 111 3.72 -2.12 2.38
N LEU A 112 3.79 -3.45 2.47
CA LEU A 112 2.61 -4.33 2.39
C LEU A 112 1.48 -3.91 3.35
N ARG A 113 1.82 -3.42 4.54
CA ARG A 113 0.85 -2.97 5.55
C ARG A 113 0.12 -1.70 5.09
N ASP A 114 0.85 -0.70 4.63
CA ASP A 114 0.29 0.56 4.15
C ASP A 114 -0.48 0.37 2.84
N ALA A 115 -0.02 -0.57 2.00
CA ALA A 115 -0.70 -0.95 0.77
C ALA A 115 -2.05 -1.61 1.05
N LYS A 116 -2.12 -2.57 1.99
CA LYS A 116 -3.37 -3.17 2.44
C LYS A 116 -4.34 -2.12 2.98
N PHE A 117 -3.90 -1.23 3.88
CA PHE A 117 -4.75 -0.16 4.41
C PHE A 117 -5.25 0.81 3.32
N SER A 118 -4.39 1.14 2.35
CA SER A 118 -4.75 1.99 1.20
C SER A 118 -5.81 1.34 0.29
N LEU A 119 -5.83 0.01 0.19
CA LEU A 119 -6.85 -0.75 -0.52
C LEU A 119 -8.17 -0.78 0.26
N GLU A 120 -8.11 -1.13 1.54
CA GLU A 120 -9.29 -1.19 2.42
C GLU A 120 -10.02 0.16 2.50
N GLN A 121 -9.28 1.28 2.57
CA GLN A 121 -9.84 2.64 2.51
C GLN A 121 -10.61 2.93 1.21
N ARG A 122 -10.22 2.30 0.09
CA ARG A 122 -10.91 2.42 -1.21
C ARG A 122 -11.99 1.35 -1.42
N GLY A 123 -12.21 0.47 -0.44
CA GLY A 123 -13.10 -0.68 -0.58
C GLY A 123 -12.59 -1.75 -1.56
N LEU A 124 -11.27 -1.80 -1.78
CA LEU A 124 -10.59 -2.84 -2.55
C LEU A 124 -9.96 -3.86 -1.59
N LYS A 125 -9.65 -5.06 -2.11
CA LYS A 125 -8.99 -6.14 -1.36
C LYS A 125 -7.59 -6.39 -1.90
N LEU A 126 -6.71 -6.90 -1.03
CA LEU A 126 -5.44 -7.46 -1.46
C LEU A 126 -5.69 -8.79 -2.18
N GLY A 127 -5.17 -8.91 -3.40
CA GLY A 127 -5.22 -10.15 -4.19
C GLY A 127 -3.98 -11.03 -3.98
N GLU A 128 -3.52 -11.65 -5.06
CA GLU A 128 -2.29 -12.44 -5.04
C GLU A 128 -1.05 -11.55 -4.90
N THR A 129 -0.04 -12.04 -4.20
CA THR A 129 1.23 -11.32 -4.00
C THR A 129 2.40 -12.12 -4.55
N VAL A 130 2.89 -11.72 -5.72
CA VAL A 130 4.11 -12.29 -6.33
C VAL A 130 5.33 -11.67 -5.65
N ARG A 131 6.37 -12.47 -5.42
CA ARG A 131 7.61 -12.09 -4.74
C ARG A 131 8.77 -12.01 -5.73
N LYS A 132 9.63 -10.99 -5.60
CA LYS A 132 10.79 -10.78 -6.48
C LYS A 132 11.90 -10.03 -5.75
N SER A 133 13.14 -10.54 -5.80
CA SER A 133 14.32 -9.81 -5.32
C SER A 133 14.63 -8.58 -6.19
N THR A 134 15.00 -7.47 -5.55
CA THR A 134 15.45 -6.24 -6.23
C THR A 134 16.31 -5.38 -5.32
N ASN A 135 17.28 -4.69 -5.91
CA ASN A 135 18.13 -3.74 -5.19
C ASN A 135 17.48 -2.32 -5.11
N GLU A 136 16.34 -2.09 -5.78
CA GLU A 136 15.60 -0.81 -5.75
C GLU A 136 14.77 -0.64 -4.47
N PHE A 137 14.22 -1.73 -3.93
CA PHE A 137 13.23 -1.71 -2.84
C PHE A 137 13.60 -2.65 -1.69
N PRO A 138 13.52 -2.23 -0.42
CA PRO A 138 13.62 -3.11 0.75
C PRO A 138 12.59 -4.24 0.75
N LEU A 139 12.84 -5.26 1.58
CA LEU A 139 11.89 -6.36 1.86
C LEU A 139 10.49 -5.83 2.23
N ASP A 140 9.45 -6.53 1.78
CA ASP A 140 8.02 -6.23 2.02
C ASP A 140 7.51 -4.89 1.46
N VAL A 141 8.28 -4.23 0.59
CA VAL A 141 7.85 -3.04 -0.16
C VAL A 141 7.28 -3.43 -1.53
N VAL A 142 6.21 -2.76 -1.95
CA VAL A 142 5.56 -2.96 -3.25
C VAL A 142 6.44 -2.40 -4.38
N ILE A 143 6.96 -3.29 -5.23
CA ILE A 143 7.68 -2.94 -6.46
C ILE A 143 6.68 -2.36 -7.47
N SER A 144 5.57 -3.08 -7.68
CA SER A 144 4.54 -2.69 -8.65
C SER A 144 3.21 -3.35 -8.34
N GLN A 145 2.15 -2.81 -8.91
CA GLN A 145 0.77 -3.30 -8.87
C GLN A 145 0.37 -3.71 -10.29
N ILE A 146 -0.42 -4.77 -10.44
CA ILE A 146 -0.80 -5.29 -11.78
C ILE A 146 -1.70 -4.30 -12.53
N ILE A 147 -2.58 -3.58 -11.81
CA ILE A 147 -3.54 -2.63 -12.38
C ILE A 147 -3.09 -1.20 -12.03
N GLN A 148 -3.07 -0.31 -13.02
CA GLN A 148 -2.45 1.01 -12.90
C GLN A 148 -3.19 1.94 -11.91
N PRO A 149 -2.49 2.83 -11.20
CA PRO A 149 -3.13 3.85 -10.37
C PRO A 149 -4.12 4.70 -11.18
N GLY A 150 -5.27 5.05 -10.59
CA GLY A 150 -6.33 5.81 -11.24
C GLY A 150 -7.22 5.00 -12.20
N SER A 151 -6.90 3.72 -12.47
CA SER A 151 -7.85 2.80 -13.10
C SER A 151 -9.09 2.63 -12.21
N LYS A 152 -10.26 2.38 -12.83
CA LYS A 152 -11.51 2.13 -12.10
C LYS A 152 -11.76 0.63 -12.02
N LEU A 153 -12.00 0.13 -10.81
CA LEU A 153 -12.35 -1.26 -10.54
C LEU A 153 -13.65 -1.35 -9.74
N LYS A 154 -14.33 -2.49 -9.86
CA LYS A 154 -15.50 -2.81 -9.04
C LYS A 154 -15.12 -2.87 -7.56
N LYS A 155 -15.90 -2.24 -6.70
CA LYS A 155 -15.71 -2.32 -5.23
C LYS A 155 -15.72 -3.79 -4.78
N ASN A 156 -14.90 -4.10 -3.78
CA ASN A 156 -14.59 -5.43 -3.27
C ASN A 156 -13.78 -6.34 -4.22
N SER A 157 -13.32 -5.85 -5.39
CA SER A 157 -12.38 -6.59 -6.22
C SER A 157 -11.00 -6.70 -5.55
N ASN A 158 -10.25 -7.71 -5.97
CA ASN A 158 -8.87 -7.91 -5.57
C ASN A 158 -7.93 -7.04 -6.42
N LEU A 159 -6.80 -6.61 -5.85
CA LEU A 159 -5.66 -6.05 -6.57
C LEU A 159 -4.40 -6.86 -6.26
N ASP A 160 -3.79 -7.43 -7.30
CA ASP A 160 -2.58 -8.22 -7.20
C ASP A 160 -1.33 -7.33 -7.20
N LEU A 161 -0.34 -7.69 -6.36
CA LEU A 161 0.87 -6.91 -6.11
C LEU A 161 2.14 -7.72 -6.37
N ILE A 162 3.20 -7.03 -6.77
CA ILE A 162 4.57 -7.56 -6.81
C ILE A 162 5.35 -6.93 -5.65
N LEU A 163 5.77 -7.77 -4.71
CA LEU A 163 6.48 -7.40 -3.49
C LEU A 163 7.98 -7.71 -3.60
N SER A 164 8.79 -6.88 -2.96
CA SER A 164 10.23 -7.07 -2.87
C SER A 164 10.62 -8.08 -1.79
N ASP A 165 11.57 -8.94 -2.13
CA ASP A 165 12.32 -9.78 -1.18
C ASP A 165 13.59 -9.08 -0.64
N GLY A 166 13.80 -7.82 -1.04
CA GLY A 166 15.04 -7.08 -0.82
C GLY A 166 16.13 -7.42 -1.83
N PRO A 167 17.37 -6.98 -1.56
CA PRO A 167 18.51 -7.19 -2.46
C PRO A 167 18.77 -8.67 -2.74
N PHE A 168 19.10 -9.00 -3.99
CA PHE A 168 19.43 -10.37 -4.36
C PHE A 168 20.77 -10.76 -3.72
N ALA A 169 20.76 -11.78 -2.87
CA ALA A 169 21.94 -12.41 -2.29
C ALA A 169 22.14 -13.77 -2.97
N GLY A 170 22.99 -13.80 -4.00
CA GLY A 170 23.19 -14.96 -4.86
C GLY A 170 23.73 -16.21 -4.16
N ASP A 171 23.75 -17.32 -4.90
CA ASP A 171 23.87 -18.68 -4.36
C ASP A 171 25.27 -19.05 -3.80
N LEU A 172 26.26 -18.14 -3.85
CA LEU A 172 27.57 -18.41 -3.27
C LEU A 172 27.51 -18.35 -1.74
N LYS A 173 27.72 -19.49 -1.08
CA LYS A 173 27.99 -19.50 0.36
C LYS A 173 29.35 -18.86 0.65
N ILE A 174 29.37 -17.87 1.54
CA ILE A 174 30.63 -17.30 2.05
C ILE A 174 31.37 -18.37 2.86
N PRO A 175 32.62 -18.72 2.49
CA PRO A 175 33.40 -19.72 3.18
C PRO A 175 33.84 -19.22 4.56
N GLU A 176 34.11 -20.16 5.47
CA GLU A 176 34.78 -19.85 6.73
C GLU A 176 36.28 -19.65 6.49
N LEU A 177 36.80 -18.50 6.91
CA LEU A 177 38.20 -18.08 6.77
C LEU A 177 38.88 -17.82 8.13
N THR A 178 38.11 -17.81 9.22
CA THR A 178 38.59 -17.70 10.60
C THR A 178 39.64 -18.77 10.92
N GLY A 179 40.71 -18.37 11.61
CA GLY A 179 41.85 -19.22 11.95
C GLY A 179 42.78 -19.60 10.77
N LYS A 180 42.40 -19.36 9.52
CA LYS A 180 43.26 -19.61 8.35
C LYS A 180 44.33 -18.53 8.19
N THR A 181 45.39 -18.82 7.44
CA THR A 181 46.38 -17.79 7.09
C THR A 181 45.81 -16.81 6.07
N LEU A 182 46.39 -15.61 6.00
CA LEU A 182 46.04 -14.61 4.99
C LEU A 182 46.27 -15.11 3.55
N GLU A 183 47.15 -16.07 3.31
CA GLU A 183 47.43 -16.60 1.97
C GLU A 183 46.40 -17.67 1.57
N ASP A 184 46.11 -18.62 2.46
CA ASP A 184 45.03 -19.60 2.27
C ASP A 184 43.69 -18.90 2.00
N ALA A 185 43.38 -17.85 2.78
CA ALA A 185 42.13 -17.13 2.65
C ALA A 185 42.02 -16.34 1.34
N LYS A 186 43.10 -15.71 0.86
CA LYS A 186 43.12 -15.10 -0.48
C LYS A 186 42.83 -16.12 -1.57
N LYS A 187 43.41 -17.33 -1.45
CA LYS A 187 43.14 -18.43 -2.39
C LYS A 187 41.68 -18.87 -2.31
N ILE A 188 41.16 -19.17 -1.12
CA ILE A 188 39.78 -19.64 -0.92
C ILE A 188 38.75 -18.60 -1.38
N ILE A 189 38.96 -17.31 -1.11
CA ILE A 189 38.12 -16.21 -1.64
C ILE A 189 38.07 -16.27 -3.17
N SER A 190 39.23 -16.38 -3.81
CA SER A 190 39.37 -16.40 -5.28
C SER A 190 38.74 -17.67 -5.89
N ASP A 191 39.03 -18.84 -5.33
CA ASP A 191 38.43 -20.13 -5.71
C ASP A 191 36.89 -20.09 -5.60
N SER A 192 36.35 -19.33 -4.63
CA SER A 192 34.91 -19.17 -4.38
C SER A 192 34.22 -18.11 -5.25
N LYS A 193 34.90 -17.54 -6.26
CA LYS A 193 34.43 -16.37 -7.06
C LYS A 193 34.11 -15.11 -6.25
N LEU A 194 34.64 -14.99 -5.04
CA LEU A 194 34.49 -13.81 -4.19
C LEU A 194 35.68 -12.87 -4.42
N LYS A 195 35.51 -11.60 -4.03
CA LYS A 195 36.55 -10.57 -4.17
C LYS A 195 37.24 -10.35 -2.84
N LEU A 196 38.56 -10.19 -2.84
CA LEU A 196 39.30 -9.75 -1.65
C LEU A 196 38.90 -8.30 -1.32
N GLY A 197 38.38 -8.10 -0.10
CA GLY A 197 38.02 -6.80 0.44
C GLY A 197 39.17 -6.11 1.17
N LYS A 198 38.81 -5.27 2.15
CA LYS A 198 39.75 -4.54 3.00
C LYS A 198 40.39 -5.47 4.03
N ILE A 199 41.73 -5.49 4.06
CA ILE A 199 42.50 -6.15 5.12
C ILE A 199 42.74 -5.14 6.26
N THR A 200 42.37 -5.51 7.49
CA THR A 200 42.53 -4.68 8.69
C THR A 200 43.31 -5.44 9.76
N TYR A 201 44.52 -4.97 10.09
CA TYR A 201 45.38 -5.63 11.09
C TYR A 201 45.02 -5.20 12.52
N GLN A 202 44.53 -6.14 13.33
CA GLN A 202 44.22 -5.94 14.74
C GLN A 202 45.26 -6.62 15.63
N THR A 203 45.54 -6.02 16.79
CA THR A 203 46.49 -6.58 17.74
C THR A 203 45.80 -7.59 18.64
N ASN A 204 46.16 -8.87 18.52
CA ASN A 204 45.59 -9.97 19.30
C ASN A 204 46.74 -10.83 19.87
N ASN A 205 46.54 -11.35 21.09
CA ASN A 205 47.51 -12.19 21.80
C ASN A 205 47.10 -13.68 21.85
N GLU A 206 45.82 -13.99 21.60
CA GLU A 206 45.24 -15.33 21.62
C GLU A 206 45.39 -16.02 20.25
N ILE A 207 45.19 -15.25 19.17
CA ILE A 207 45.27 -15.75 17.79
C ILE A 207 46.68 -15.48 17.21
N PRO A 208 47.39 -16.50 16.70
CA PRO A 208 48.70 -16.36 16.05
C PRO A 208 48.76 -15.26 14.98
N ALA A 209 49.88 -14.55 14.91
CA ALA A 209 50.08 -13.50 13.91
C ALA A 209 50.00 -14.07 12.47
N GLY A 210 49.33 -13.34 11.59
CA GLY A 210 49.08 -13.75 10.20
C GLY A 210 47.82 -14.60 9.99
N GLN A 211 47.17 -15.07 11.07
CA GLN A 211 45.84 -15.71 10.99
C GLN A 211 44.71 -14.69 11.04
N ILE A 212 43.55 -15.09 10.50
CA ILE A 212 42.33 -14.28 10.49
C ILE A 212 41.56 -14.43 11.81
N ILE A 213 41.33 -13.29 12.45
CA ILE A 213 40.50 -13.12 13.66
C ILE A 213 39.02 -13.17 13.29
N ASP A 214 38.63 -12.46 12.23
CA ASP A 214 37.24 -12.33 11.80
C ASP A 214 37.14 -11.93 10.31
N GLN A 215 35.95 -12.10 9.73
CA GLN A 215 35.62 -11.75 8.35
C GLN A 215 34.28 -11.00 8.26
N TYR A 216 34.12 -10.18 7.21
CA TYR A 216 32.84 -9.59 6.86
C TYR A 216 32.60 -9.66 5.34
N PRO A 217 31.43 -10.16 4.87
CA PRO A 217 30.33 -10.71 5.66
C PRO A 217 30.70 -12.06 6.33
N LYS A 218 29.88 -12.47 7.31
CA LYS A 218 30.08 -13.69 8.09
C LYS A 218 29.92 -14.95 7.21
N PHE A 219 30.56 -16.04 7.63
CA PHE A 219 30.33 -17.37 7.04
C PHE A 219 28.87 -17.81 7.17
N ASP A 220 28.45 -18.75 6.32
CA ASP A 220 27.05 -19.21 6.15
C ASP A 220 26.05 -18.07 5.82
N LYS A 221 26.53 -16.99 5.19
CA LYS A 221 25.69 -16.05 4.43
C LYS A 221 25.88 -16.25 2.93
N SER A 222 24.79 -16.06 2.19
CA SER A 222 24.75 -16.06 0.73
C SER A 222 25.28 -14.75 0.15
N ALA A 223 25.91 -14.80 -1.02
CA ALA A 223 26.61 -13.69 -1.65
C ALA A 223 26.59 -13.77 -3.19
N ASN A 224 26.68 -12.61 -3.83
CA ASN A 224 26.85 -12.53 -5.28
C ASN A 224 28.30 -12.80 -5.70
N GLU A 225 28.51 -13.21 -6.95
CA GLU A 225 29.85 -13.21 -7.55
C GLU A 225 30.50 -11.82 -7.40
N ASN A 226 31.81 -11.78 -7.15
CA ASN A 226 32.58 -10.57 -6.87
C ASN A 226 32.21 -9.79 -5.59
N THR A 227 31.37 -10.34 -4.69
CA THR A 227 31.15 -9.75 -3.36
C THR A 227 32.49 -9.64 -2.61
N ALA A 228 32.77 -8.48 -2.04
CA ALA A 228 34.00 -8.23 -1.29
C ALA A 228 33.94 -8.87 0.10
N VAL A 229 34.98 -9.62 0.48
CA VAL A 229 35.19 -10.17 1.82
C VAL A 229 36.32 -9.42 2.52
N ASP A 230 35.96 -8.59 3.50
CA ASP A 230 36.89 -7.90 4.38
C ASP A 230 37.46 -8.87 5.42
N LEU A 231 38.75 -8.72 5.74
CA LEU A 231 39.50 -9.63 6.61
C LEU A 231 40.17 -8.90 7.77
N PHE A 232 39.94 -9.38 8.98
CA PHE A 232 40.59 -8.89 10.19
C PHE A 232 41.73 -9.84 10.58
N VAL A 233 42.98 -9.38 10.49
CA VAL A 233 44.18 -10.23 10.62
C VAL A 233 44.93 -9.94 11.92
N SER A 234 45.34 -10.99 12.63
CA SER A 234 46.12 -10.86 13.86
C SER A 234 47.55 -10.38 13.59
N ARG A 235 48.00 -9.40 14.38
CA ARG A 235 49.41 -9.04 14.58
C ARG A 235 49.77 -9.10 16.06
N LYS A 236 50.98 -9.58 16.36
CA LYS A 236 51.54 -9.51 17.73
C LYS A 236 51.70 -8.04 18.16
N LYS A 237 51.52 -7.76 19.44
CA LYS A 237 51.88 -6.47 20.04
C LYS A 237 53.41 -6.32 20.01
N VAL A 238 53.92 -5.43 19.17
CA VAL A 238 55.35 -5.05 19.21
C VAL A 238 55.58 -4.23 20.48
N ILE A 239 56.17 -4.86 21.49
CA ILE A 239 56.66 -4.18 22.68
C ILE A 239 58.09 -3.73 22.35
N VAL A 240 58.25 -2.44 22.04
CA VAL A 240 59.58 -1.82 21.95
C VAL A 240 60.15 -1.79 23.36
N LYS A 241 61.11 -2.68 23.66
CA LYS A 241 61.96 -2.52 24.83
C LYS A 241 62.81 -1.27 24.61
N LYS A 242 62.70 -0.29 25.51
CA LYS A 242 63.69 0.76 25.64
C LYS A 242 64.82 0.19 26.50
N GLU A 243 66.02 0.11 25.94
CA GLU A 243 67.19 -0.36 26.68
C GLU A 243 67.53 0.62 27.80
N THR A 244 68.03 0.09 28.91
CA THR A 244 68.41 0.85 30.10
C THR A 244 69.86 0.53 30.37
N GLU A 245 70.74 1.49 30.13
CA GLU A 245 72.12 1.45 30.59
C GLU A 245 72.17 2.14 31.96
N GLU A 246 72.53 1.39 33.00
CA GLU A 246 72.86 1.94 34.31
C GLU A 246 74.38 2.11 34.41
N SER A 247 74.83 3.27 34.89
CA SER A 247 76.20 3.48 35.37
C SER A 247 76.18 4.46 36.53
N GLU A 248 76.44 3.94 37.73
CA GLU A 248 76.85 4.73 38.89
C GLU A 248 78.32 5.21 38.69
N THR A 249 78.95 6.08 39.47
CA THR A 249 78.59 6.83 40.70
C THR A 249 79.37 8.17 40.71
N GLY A 250 78.95 9.20 41.47
CA GLY A 250 79.67 10.50 41.44
C GLY A 250 79.24 11.61 42.42
N GLU A 251 79.19 11.33 43.72
CA GLU A 251 79.23 12.24 44.89
C GLU A 251 78.86 13.77 44.80
N SER A 252 77.75 14.12 45.49
CA SER A 252 77.74 15.01 46.70
C SER A 252 77.52 16.55 46.62
N LYS A 253 76.38 16.96 47.25
CA LYS A 253 76.17 18.11 48.21
C LYS A 253 75.70 19.53 47.77
N ILE A 254 74.81 20.08 48.65
CA ILE A 254 74.52 21.51 48.98
C ILE A 254 73.65 22.30 47.94
N ASP A 255 72.56 23.03 48.27
CA ASP A 255 71.84 23.28 49.55
C ASP A 255 70.31 23.56 49.37
N LYS A 256 69.58 23.92 50.44
CA LYS A 256 68.10 24.12 50.52
C LYS A 256 67.53 25.37 49.80
N GLN A 257 66.27 25.28 49.35
CA GLN A 257 65.05 26.00 49.81
C GLN A 257 63.89 25.67 48.84
N GLN A 258 62.65 25.27 49.19
CA GLN A 258 61.67 25.57 50.26
C GLN A 258 60.62 26.65 49.86
N ASN A 259 59.33 26.29 50.02
CA ASN A 259 58.09 27.09 49.80
C ASN A 259 57.73 27.42 48.32
N THR A 260 56.47 27.63 47.90
CA THR A 260 55.13 27.69 48.59
C THR A 260 54.04 26.89 47.84
N ASP A 261 53.24 26.13 48.61
CA ASP A 261 51.76 26.10 48.70
C ASP A 261 50.78 26.10 47.49
N SER A 262 49.62 25.45 47.74
CA SER A 262 48.27 25.66 47.14
C SER A 262 48.01 25.24 45.66
N GLU A 263 46.83 24.73 45.25
CA GLU A 263 45.67 24.29 46.04
C GLU A 263 44.83 23.16 45.39
N THR A 264 44.51 22.17 46.23
CA THR A 264 43.27 21.38 46.36
C THR A 264 42.10 21.59 45.37
N ASN A 265 41.69 20.51 44.66
CA ASN A 265 40.41 19.78 44.80
C ASN A 265 40.33 18.65 43.72
N LYS A 266 40.02 17.38 44.03
CA LYS A 266 38.74 16.74 44.42
C LYS A 266 37.64 16.85 43.33
N SER A 267 36.89 15.78 42.98
CA SER A 267 36.94 14.38 43.47
C SER A 267 36.28 13.37 42.50
N ALA A 268 36.32 12.11 42.93
CA ALA A 268 35.59 10.90 42.49
C ALA A 268 34.09 11.08 42.15
N ASP A 269 33.33 10.08 41.66
CA ASP A 269 33.44 8.61 41.70
C ASP A 269 32.61 7.98 40.54
N THR A 270 32.73 6.73 40.09
CA THR A 270 32.47 5.47 40.83
C THR A 270 33.14 4.24 40.17
N PRO A 271 33.31 3.11 40.89
CA PRO A 271 34.11 1.95 40.43
C PRO A 271 33.27 0.80 39.79
N LYS A 272 33.77 -0.43 39.87
CA LYS A 272 33.62 -1.51 38.86
C LYS A 272 33.42 -2.91 39.49
N ASP A 273 32.93 -3.85 38.67
CA ASP A 273 33.16 -5.31 38.71
C ASP A 273 32.34 -6.24 39.67
N LYS A 274 31.52 -7.11 39.03
CA LYS A 274 31.39 -8.59 39.21
C LYS A 274 30.89 -9.15 40.59
N THR A 275 30.56 -10.45 40.81
CA THR A 275 30.88 -11.72 40.10
C THR A 275 29.92 -12.90 40.47
N LYS A 276 29.61 -13.83 39.53
CA LYS A 276 29.31 -15.31 39.68
C LYS A 276 28.15 -15.76 40.63
N GLU A 277 27.53 -16.96 40.60
CA GLU A 277 27.42 -18.19 39.74
C GLU A 277 26.02 -18.87 40.07
N LYS A 278 25.57 -20.11 39.77
CA LYS A 278 26.17 -21.37 39.24
C LYS A 278 25.25 -22.19 38.29
N ALA A 279 24.57 -23.24 38.77
CA ALA A 279 23.81 -24.29 38.05
C ALA A 279 22.83 -24.99 39.05
N LYS A 280 22.02 -26.02 38.77
CA LYS A 280 22.00 -27.04 37.68
C LYS A 280 20.62 -27.79 37.64
N GLU A 281 20.47 -28.67 36.63
CA GLU A 281 19.67 -29.91 36.57
C GLU A 281 18.31 -29.97 35.85
N GLU A 282 18.01 -31.19 35.37
CA GLU A 282 17.06 -31.62 34.32
C GLU A 282 16.60 -33.05 34.71
N PRO A 283 15.41 -33.55 34.31
CA PRO A 283 15.43 -34.55 33.23
C PRO A 283 14.14 -34.67 32.34
N THR A 284 14.38 -35.04 31.07
CA THR A 284 13.59 -35.93 30.18
C THR A 284 12.07 -36.18 30.38
N ASN A 285 11.28 -36.03 29.29
CA ASN A 285 10.85 -37.18 28.45
C ASN A 285 9.88 -36.80 27.29
N THR A 286 9.96 -37.58 26.20
CA THR A 286 8.97 -37.69 25.11
C THR A 286 8.46 -39.16 25.08
N PRO A 287 7.26 -39.48 24.57
CA PRO A 287 7.11 -39.77 23.13
C PRO A 287 5.69 -39.49 22.54
N GLY A 288 5.50 -39.64 21.22
CA GLY A 288 4.14 -39.68 20.64
C GLY A 288 4.00 -39.38 19.14
N ASP A 289 4.51 -40.23 18.25
CA ASP A 289 4.32 -40.08 16.79
C ASP A 289 2.87 -40.22 16.32
N LYS A 290 2.50 -39.48 15.26
CA LYS A 290 1.60 -40.02 14.23
C LYS A 290 1.80 -39.38 12.85
N LYS A 291 2.35 -40.18 11.94
CA LYS A 291 2.62 -39.88 10.53
C LYS A 291 1.33 -39.94 9.70
N ILE A 292 1.03 -38.90 8.91
CA ILE A 292 0.12 -38.98 7.77
C ILE A 292 0.81 -38.34 6.56
N GLU A 293 0.96 -39.14 5.51
CA GLU A 293 1.71 -38.81 4.29
C GLU A 293 0.72 -38.76 3.11
N LYS A 294 0.63 -37.65 2.39
CA LYS A 294 -0.20 -37.52 1.17
C LYS A 294 0.63 -36.96 0.02
N LYS A 295 0.56 -37.66 -1.12
CA LYS A 295 1.37 -37.40 -2.33
C LYS A 295 1.00 -36.09 -3.01
N ILE A 296 2.01 -35.42 -3.54
CA ILE A 296 1.90 -34.38 -4.56
C ILE A 296 1.95 -35.05 -5.95
N PRO A 297 1.02 -34.79 -6.88
CA PRO A 297 1.15 -35.20 -8.28
C PRO A 297 2.15 -34.33 -9.05
N ASN A 298 2.93 -34.93 -9.95
CA ASN A 298 3.93 -34.24 -10.77
C ASN A 298 3.29 -33.61 -12.04
N PRO A 299 3.62 -32.36 -12.42
CA PRO A 299 2.95 -31.67 -13.53
C PRO A 299 3.59 -31.98 -14.91
N SER A 300 3.21 -33.12 -15.48
CA SER A 300 3.38 -33.44 -16.91
C SER A 300 2.01 -33.75 -17.54
N ASP A 301 1.96 -33.79 -18.87
CA ASP A 301 0.83 -34.29 -19.67
C ASP A 301 -0.48 -33.48 -19.61
N LYS A 302 -0.39 -32.19 -20.02
CA LYS A 302 -1.51 -31.56 -20.74
C LYS A 302 -1.08 -30.53 -21.80
N LYS A 303 -0.29 -30.98 -22.78
CA LYS A 303 -0.10 -30.31 -24.07
C LYS A 303 -0.92 -31.03 -25.15
N GLU A 304 -2.22 -30.72 -25.24
CA GLU A 304 -3.00 -30.78 -26.48
C GLU A 304 -4.40 -30.20 -26.24
N GLU A 305 -5.13 -29.95 -27.33
CA GLU A 305 -6.44 -29.26 -27.42
C GLU A 305 -6.40 -27.71 -27.36
N ILE A 306 -7.44 -27.09 -27.93
CA ILE A 306 -7.55 -25.64 -28.25
C ILE A 306 -6.51 -25.09 -29.26
N GLN A 307 -6.29 -25.82 -30.36
CA GLN A 307 -6.08 -25.19 -31.67
C GLN A 307 -7.33 -25.37 -32.54
N LYS A 308 -8.29 -24.44 -32.44
CA LYS A 308 -9.42 -24.25 -33.37
C LYS A 308 -10.09 -22.89 -33.11
N ILE A 309 -10.91 -22.44 -34.06
CA ILE A 309 -11.59 -21.13 -34.09
C ILE A 309 -10.64 -19.96 -34.40
N LYS A 310 -10.38 -19.76 -35.70
CA LYS A 310 -10.19 -18.41 -36.26
C LYS A 310 -11.58 -17.81 -36.56
N PRO A 311 -11.81 -16.51 -36.35
CA PRO A 311 -12.82 -15.76 -37.09
C PRO A 311 -12.19 -15.23 -38.39
N ASP A 312 -12.90 -15.35 -39.52
CA ASP A 312 -12.56 -14.61 -40.73
C ASP A 312 -12.93 -13.13 -40.58
N VAL A 313 -12.01 -12.23 -40.93
CA VAL A 313 -12.31 -10.82 -41.15
C VAL A 313 -12.13 -10.53 -42.64
N LYS A 314 -13.26 -10.45 -43.36
CA LYS A 314 -13.26 -9.96 -44.75
C LYS A 314 -12.82 -8.49 -44.77
N LYS A 315 -12.07 -8.11 -45.80
CA LYS A 315 -11.96 -6.71 -46.21
C LYS A 315 -13.21 -6.34 -47.00
N ASP A 316 -13.94 -5.32 -46.57
CA ASP A 316 -14.85 -4.57 -47.44
C ASP A 316 -14.13 -3.29 -47.89
N ASP A 317 -13.51 -3.35 -49.08
CA ASP A 317 -12.92 -2.19 -49.75
C ASP A 317 -14.04 -1.33 -50.38
N GLY A 318 -14.79 -0.64 -49.53
CA GLY A 318 -16.02 0.10 -49.84
C GLY A 318 -15.83 1.42 -50.59
N ASN A 319 -15.49 1.33 -51.89
CA ASN A 319 -15.69 2.30 -52.97
C ASN A 319 -15.92 3.79 -52.60
N LYS A 320 -14.90 4.64 -52.81
CA LYS A 320 -15.07 6.09 -53.00
C LYS A 320 -15.42 6.40 -54.46
N ASN A 321 -16.66 6.81 -54.71
CA ASN A 321 -17.01 7.76 -55.77
C ASN A 321 -18.45 8.24 -55.59
N ASP A 322 -18.64 9.56 -55.58
CA ASP A 322 -19.58 10.13 -56.55
C ASP A 322 -19.22 11.59 -56.89
N LYS A 323 -19.70 12.06 -58.05
CA LYS A 323 -19.45 13.42 -58.57
C LYS A 323 -20.75 14.10 -58.98
N LYS A 324 -21.13 15.19 -58.31
CA LYS A 324 -21.55 16.45 -58.95
C LYS A 324 -21.68 17.59 -57.94
#